data_AF-A0AAE0WLY3-F1
#
_entry.id   AF-A0AAE0WLY3-F1
#
_cell.length_a   1.000
_cell.length_b   1.000
_cell.length_c   1.000
_cell.angle_alpha   90.00
_cell.angle_beta   90.00
_cell.angle_gamma   90.00
#
_symmetry.space_group_name_H-M   'P 1'
#
loop_
_entity.id
_entity.type
_entity.pdbx_description
1 polymer ?
#
loop_
_entity_poly.entity_id
_entity_poly.type
_entity_poly.pdbx_seq_one_letter_code
_entity_poly.pdbx_strand_id
1 'polypeptide(L)'
;MARKRSTSSGPGANPTSPKRQHRNDDDADHDPSTRRPSGTSRKAFATTSTRGRANSPSKNVTFPRNLEQGRTQSIADHRHRSPVRSALRQKEDEEVFSAEEEGYNDSATEESAFDEDLVCSQADPSSQLIGDSPPMVESYSSKLDMADKYGDVHICQELQWLQWKIHKLLKQFSPSFEAHGKDAADDLFASGNRPFLQYVGRLALGGPDDQKSWSRMLEDDSCRRSLAWAVIGQVLKEQCFDVLWFGASPDEERKLREYERSAVDKDGFRRANNRASICRKFPKTHASSEHAGSDTYTIATVKLAMHLERMVAPLYHSAMGTSAAPTRIHFKDIASSAASISRILRLQSDVVYYWPPTFKDEEVEPARMECLNMTDMLEHSPYVKQDAGHGHPVLSEDRRADSQAIVQIVCFPGLVAYRKGGGGLAKHTLAREGRRPSTAPPDVQRVQQMRDGQYTGQEGIRTKTILKAAVHLKWGKQRLLTREAGTSAFLDAVRDGSSKYVDDSKGFREFWDLYGDYVEDNDPKALAAARAHERLVNFDGMTPVKSKRRV
;
A
#
# COMPACT_ATOMS: atom_id res chain seq x y z
N MET A 1 9.21 -72.91 6.83
CA MET A 1 10.60 -72.50 6.52
C MET A 1 10.85 -71.16 7.20
N ALA A 2 11.31 -71.19 8.45
CA ALA A 2 12.69 -70.94 8.90
C ALA A 2 12.99 -69.42 8.94
N ARG A 3 12.80 -68.73 10.08
CA ARG A 3 13.78 -68.49 11.19
C ARG A 3 15.00 -67.68 10.69
N LYS A 4 15.45 -66.57 11.30
CA LYS A 4 15.79 -66.39 12.73
C LYS A 4 16.13 -64.92 13.04
N ARG A 5 15.94 -64.58 14.32
CA ARG A 5 16.38 -63.38 15.07
C ARG A 5 17.91 -63.16 15.04
N SER A 6 18.35 -61.91 15.29
CA SER A 6 19.26 -61.61 16.42
C SER A 6 19.44 -60.11 16.68
N THR A 7 19.40 -59.77 17.96
CA THR A 7 19.73 -58.54 18.68
C THR A 7 21.22 -58.47 19.07
N SER A 8 21.81 -57.27 19.13
CA SER A 8 22.86 -56.82 20.10
C SER A 8 23.24 -55.36 19.75
N SER A 9 23.07 -54.35 20.61
CA SER A 9 23.81 -53.98 21.84
C SER A 9 25.30 -53.68 21.63
N GLY A 10 25.73 -52.41 21.84
CA GLY A 10 27.12 -52.08 22.12
C GLY A 10 27.51 -50.60 21.88
N PRO A 11 28.19 -49.89 22.82
CA PRO A 11 28.30 -48.43 22.85
C PRO A 11 29.72 -47.88 22.53
N GLY A 12 29.83 -46.56 22.38
CA GLY A 12 31.10 -45.79 22.35
C GLY A 12 31.10 -44.74 21.23
N ALA A 13 31.71 -43.56 21.33
CA ALA A 13 32.48 -42.88 22.36
C ALA A 13 32.52 -41.38 21.99
N ASN A 14 32.70 -40.51 22.99
CA ASN A 14 32.95 -39.08 22.82
C ASN A 14 34.24 -38.79 22.02
N PRO A 15 34.30 -37.62 21.36
CA PRO A 15 35.52 -36.82 21.44
C PRO A 15 35.26 -35.36 21.86
N THR A 16 35.73 -35.08 23.06
CA THR A 16 36.47 -33.89 23.53
C THR A 16 36.60 -32.67 22.60
N SER A 17 36.15 -31.53 23.14
CA SER A 17 36.49 -30.16 22.76
C SER A 17 37.96 -29.82 23.01
N PRO A 18 38.59 -28.94 22.20
CA PRO A 18 39.79 -28.22 22.62
C PRO A 18 39.43 -26.84 23.22
N LYS A 19 39.78 -26.68 24.50
CA LYS A 19 39.89 -25.41 25.22
C LYS A 19 41.00 -24.56 24.59
N ARG A 20 40.70 -23.33 24.18
CA ARG A 20 41.71 -22.29 23.93
C ARG A 20 41.88 -21.46 25.20
N GLN A 21 42.95 -21.74 25.93
CA GLN A 21 43.49 -20.89 26.98
C GLN A 21 44.21 -19.72 26.32
N HIS A 22 43.85 -18.48 26.65
CA HIS A 22 44.74 -17.33 26.47
C HIS A 22 45.23 -16.94 27.85
N ARG A 23 46.55 -17.01 28.02
CA ARG A 23 47.30 -16.56 29.18
C ARG A 23 47.26 -15.04 29.27
N ASN A 24 47.06 -14.56 30.50
CA ASN A 24 47.59 -13.30 31.00
C ASN A 24 49.10 -13.42 31.16
N ASP A 25 49.78 -12.28 31.09
CA ASP A 25 51.05 -11.83 31.71
C ASP A 25 51.41 -10.58 30.87
N ASP A 26 51.89 -9.43 31.34
CA ASP A 26 52.06 -8.83 32.66
C ASP A 26 52.50 -7.37 32.38
N ASP A 27 52.47 -6.56 33.44
CA ASP A 27 53.35 -5.42 33.72
C ASP A 27 52.99 -3.95 33.35
N ALA A 28 53.01 -3.18 34.45
CA ALA A 28 53.66 -1.89 34.68
C ALA A 28 52.78 -0.63 34.74
N ASP A 29 52.31 -0.36 35.97
CA ASP A 29 52.66 0.82 36.78
C ASP A 29 52.83 2.18 36.10
N HIS A 30 51.94 3.13 36.44
CA HIS A 30 52.32 4.38 37.12
C HIS A 30 51.09 5.24 37.50
N ASP A 31 50.81 5.27 38.80
CA ASP A 31 50.36 6.46 39.57
C ASP A 31 51.65 6.95 40.30
N PRO A 32 51.82 8.21 40.81
CA PRO A 32 50.77 8.99 41.47
C PRO A 32 50.80 10.54 41.36
N SER A 33 49.60 11.09 41.60
CA SER A 33 49.34 12.29 42.41
C SER A 33 49.88 13.67 41.99
N THR A 34 49.02 14.69 41.96
CA THR A 34 48.90 15.70 43.04
C THR A 34 48.08 16.94 42.64
N ARG A 35 47.30 17.42 43.63
CA ARG A 35 47.01 18.84 43.96
C ARG A 35 46.01 19.66 43.11
N ARG A 36 44.81 19.77 43.70
CA ARG A 36 44.04 21.03 43.95
C ARG A 36 44.95 22.18 44.47
N PRO A 37 44.59 23.49 44.40
CA PRO A 37 43.27 23.99 44.83
C PRO A 37 42.70 25.31 44.22
N SER A 38 41.42 25.51 44.54
CA SER A 38 40.64 26.75 44.78
C SER A 38 41.16 28.14 44.33
N GLY A 39 40.24 28.91 43.73
CA GLY A 39 40.26 30.38 43.74
C GLY A 39 38.85 30.97 43.69
N THR A 40 38.39 31.51 44.82
CA THR A 40 37.16 32.26 45.03
C THR A 40 37.43 33.77 45.07
N SER A 41 36.66 34.59 44.34
CA SER A 41 36.22 35.96 44.73
C SER A 41 35.41 36.60 43.61
N ARG A 42 34.12 36.93 43.81
CA ARG A 42 33.59 38.16 44.43
C ARG A 42 33.89 39.45 43.63
N LYS A 43 32.90 40.04 42.95
CA LYS A 43 32.03 41.13 43.45
C LYS A 43 31.15 41.72 42.33
N ALA A 44 30.00 42.21 42.78
CA ALA A 44 28.91 42.87 42.05
C ALA A 44 29.27 44.27 41.51
N PHE A 45 28.50 44.79 40.54
CA PHE A 45 27.57 45.92 40.73
C PHE A 45 26.76 46.29 39.46
N ALA A 46 25.53 46.74 39.71
CA ALA A 46 24.74 47.75 38.98
C ALA A 46 24.19 47.50 37.56
N THR A 47 22.91 47.14 37.54
CA THR A 47 21.79 47.89 36.92
C THR A 47 22.06 48.73 35.66
N THR A 48 21.40 48.39 34.54
CA THR A 48 20.61 49.37 33.79
C THR A 48 19.45 48.71 33.05
N SER A 49 18.28 49.32 33.24
CA SER A 49 17.01 49.02 32.60
C SER A 49 17.02 49.45 31.13
N THR A 50 16.54 48.60 30.22
CA THR A 50 15.75 49.07 29.06
C THR A 50 14.72 48.03 28.64
N ARG A 51 13.44 48.42 28.80
CA ARG A 51 12.26 47.91 28.10
C ARG A 51 12.49 47.83 26.58
N GLY A 52 11.91 46.84 25.91
CA GLY A 52 11.73 46.91 24.46
C GLY A 52 11.26 45.64 23.75
N ARG A 53 9.94 45.41 23.75
CA ARG A 53 9.09 44.91 22.64
C ARG A 53 9.55 43.73 21.73
N ALA A 54 8.72 42.68 21.79
CA ALA A 54 7.84 42.17 20.74
C ALA A 54 8.39 41.45 19.47
N ASN A 55 7.87 40.23 19.31
CA ASN A 55 7.38 39.61 18.07
C ASN A 55 8.32 39.58 16.85
N SER A 56 9.04 38.46 16.69
CA SER A 56 9.53 38.01 15.38
C SER A 56 8.38 37.40 14.57
N PRO A 57 8.00 37.94 13.40
CA PRO A 57 7.00 37.33 12.54
C PRO A 57 7.62 36.17 11.75
N SER A 58 6.85 35.08 11.63
CA SER A 58 7.07 34.02 10.64
C SER A 58 7.17 34.64 9.25
N LYS A 59 8.33 34.49 8.61
CA LYS A 59 8.52 34.83 7.20
C LYS A 59 7.64 33.91 6.35
N ASN A 60 6.48 34.43 5.93
CA ASN A 60 5.72 33.85 4.83
C ASN A 60 6.44 34.20 3.53
N VAL A 61 6.88 33.17 2.81
CA VAL A 61 7.35 33.29 1.43
C VAL A 61 6.15 33.73 0.60
N THR A 62 6.19 34.95 0.09
CA THR A 62 5.25 35.48 -0.91
C THR A 62 5.98 35.49 -2.25
N PHE A 63 5.39 34.86 -3.27
CA PHE A 63 5.93 34.84 -4.62
C PHE A 63 5.60 36.18 -5.33
N PRO A 64 6.58 36.96 -5.80
CA PRO A 64 6.33 38.19 -6.53
C PRO A 64 6.27 37.89 -8.03
N ARG A 65 5.27 37.12 -8.47
CA ARG A 65 4.87 37.10 -9.89
C ARG A 65 3.36 36.99 -9.98
N ASN A 66 2.74 38.08 -10.41
CA ASN A 66 1.38 38.08 -10.90
C ASN A 66 1.35 37.21 -12.16
N LEU A 67 0.80 36.00 -12.04
CA LEU A 67 0.27 35.29 -13.19
C LEU A 67 -0.97 36.08 -13.66
N GLU A 68 -0.79 36.90 -14.69
CA GLU A 68 -1.90 37.46 -15.44
C GLU A 68 -2.63 36.31 -16.15
N GLN A 69 -3.55 35.66 -15.43
CA GLN A 69 -4.59 34.86 -16.06
C GLN A 69 -5.61 35.83 -16.66
N GLY A 70 -5.61 35.93 -17.99
CA GLY A 70 -6.65 36.63 -18.74
C GLY A 70 -8.05 36.14 -18.34
N ARG A 71 -9.03 37.03 -18.40
CA ARG A 71 -10.44 36.75 -18.08
C ARG A 71 -11.00 35.65 -18.99
N THR A 72 -11.02 34.40 -18.52
CA THR A 72 -11.95 33.39 -19.02
C THR A 72 -13.16 33.35 -18.10
N GLN A 73 -14.29 33.86 -18.57
CA GLN A 73 -15.59 33.60 -17.95
C GLN A 73 -15.92 32.12 -18.16
N SER A 74 -15.79 31.32 -17.11
CA SER A 74 -16.25 29.93 -17.08
C SER A 74 -17.24 29.78 -15.95
N ILE A 75 -18.53 29.88 -16.29
CA ILE A 75 -19.64 29.38 -15.50
C ILE A 75 -19.61 27.86 -15.65
N ALA A 76 -19.07 27.15 -14.66
CA ALA A 76 -19.10 25.70 -14.61
C ALA A 76 -19.62 25.27 -13.23
N ASP A 77 -20.94 25.04 -13.20
CA ASP A 77 -21.69 24.49 -12.08
C ASP A 77 -21.51 22.96 -12.12
N HIS A 78 -20.56 22.42 -11.34
CA HIS A 78 -20.25 20.99 -11.32
C HIS A 78 -21.28 20.23 -10.47
N ARG A 79 -22.45 19.95 -11.06
CA ARG A 79 -23.27 18.81 -10.65
C ARG A 79 -22.82 17.59 -11.45
N HIS A 80 -22.44 16.55 -10.72
CA HIS A 80 -22.15 15.22 -11.24
C HIS A 80 -23.31 14.71 -12.12
N ARG A 81 -23.10 14.71 -13.44
CA ARG A 81 -23.76 13.81 -14.37
C ARG A 81 -22.67 13.15 -15.20
N SER A 82 -22.55 11.83 -15.07
CA SER A 82 -21.78 11.01 -15.99
C SER A 82 -22.24 11.27 -17.43
N PRO A 83 -21.36 11.31 -18.43
CA PRO A 83 -21.78 11.46 -19.81
C PRO A 83 -22.62 10.26 -20.24
N VAL A 84 -23.84 10.55 -20.71
CA VAL A 84 -24.71 9.61 -21.40
C VAL A 84 -24.00 9.14 -22.67
N ARG A 85 -23.84 7.82 -22.82
CA ARG A 85 -23.32 7.17 -24.02
C ARG A 85 -24.10 7.66 -25.24
N SER A 86 -23.42 8.38 -26.13
CA SER A 86 -23.98 8.81 -27.40
C SER A 86 -23.65 7.74 -28.44
N ALA A 87 -24.69 7.02 -28.88
CA ALA A 87 -24.65 6.25 -30.10
C ALA A 87 -24.56 7.22 -31.29
N LEU A 88 -23.51 7.15 -32.10
CA LEU A 88 -23.47 7.83 -33.39
C LEU A 88 -22.77 6.97 -34.45
N ARG A 89 -23.47 6.94 -35.58
CA ARG A 89 -23.27 6.17 -36.80
C ARG A 89 -21.89 6.39 -37.43
N GLN A 90 -21.38 5.30 -37.98
CA GLN A 90 -20.30 5.23 -38.95
C GLN A 90 -20.58 6.11 -40.18
N LYS A 91 -19.55 6.84 -40.60
CA LYS A 91 -19.28 7.09 -42.02
C LYS A 91 -17.78 6.87 -42.22
N GLU A 92 -17.51 5.97 -43.15
CA GLU A 92 -16.20 5.65 -43.72
C GLU A 92 -15.61 6.89 -44.37
N ASP A 93 -14.28 7.03 -44.31
CA ASP A 93 -13.45 7.27 -45.48
C ASP A 93 -12.00 6.91 -45.14
N GLU A 94 -11.41 6.13 -46.04
CA GLU A 94 -10.03 5.65 -46.05
C GLU A 94 -9.06 6.81 -46.28
N GLU A 95 -7.89 6.79 -45.64
CA GLU A 95 -6.64 7.20 -46.30
C GLU A 95 -5.41 6.63 -45.58
N VAL A 96 -4.58 5.97 -46.38
CA VAL A 96 -3.36 5.25 -46.02
C VAL A 96 -2.20 6.25 -46.01
N PHE A 97 -1.53 6.42 -44.87
CA PHE A 97 -0.22 7.06 -44.80
C PHE A 97 0.80 6.14 -44.11
N SER A 98 1.66 5.55 -44.92
CA SER A 98 2.90 4.90 -44.50
C SER A 98 3.98 5.95 -44.35
N ALA A 99 4.51 6.11 -43.13
CA ALA A 99 5.70 6.90 -42.87
C ALA A 99 6.83 5.97 -42.41
N GLU A 100 7.96 6.08 -43.10
CA GLU A 100 9.19 5.32 -42.95
C GLU A 100 9.92 5.75 -41.66
N GLU A 101 10.32 4.77 -40.83
CA GLU A 101 11.21 4.98 -39.68
C GLU A 101 12.67 5.00 -40.14
N GLU A 102 13.31 6.17 -40.11
CA GLU A 102 14.77 6.28 -40.18
C GLU A 102 15.37 6.06 -38.80
N GLY A 103 16.16 4.97 -38.69
CA GLY A 103 16.88 4.60 -37.49
C GLY A 103 18.08 5.50 -37.21
N TYR A 104 18.13 6.05 -36.00
CA TYR A 104 19.29 6.76 -35.47
C TYR A 104 19.96 5.88 -34.40
N ASN A 105 21.05 5.21 -34.77
CA ASN A 105 21.95 4.49 -33.87
C ASN A 105 23.03 5.46 -33.39
N ASP A 106 23.04 5.81 -32.11
CA ASP A 106 24.14 6.53 -31.46
C ASP A 106 24.72 5.66 -30.35
N SER A 107 25.90 5.09 -30.60
CA SER A 107 26.64 4.24 -29.67
C SER A 107 27.64 5.09 -28.89
N ALA A 108 27.21 5.60 -27.75
CA ALA A 108 28.09 6.18 -26.74
C ALA A 108 28.55 5.10 -25.75
N THR A 109 29.86 4.94 -25.67
CA THR A 109 30.59 4.09 -24.72
C THR A 109 30.75 4.87 -23.41
N GLU A 110 30.14 4.40 -22.33
CA GLU A 110 30.37 4.92 -20.97
C GLU A 110 31.08 3.87 -20.11
N GLU A 111 32.35 4.17 -19.81
CA GLU A 111 33.07 3.61 -18.67
C GLU A 111 32.48 4.21 -17.37
N SER A 112 31.86 3.39 -16.52
CA SER A 112 31.48 3.82 -15.18
C SER A 112 32.29 3.04 -14.13
N ALA A 113 33.22 3.75 -13.50
CA ALA A 113 33.79 3.38 -12.22
C ALA A 113 32.81 3.81 -11.12
N PHE A 114 32.07 2.85 -10.56
CA PHE A 114 31.28 3.05 -9.35
C PHE A 114 32.07 2.55 -8.15
N ASP A 115 32.46 3.47 -7.27
CA ASP A 115 32.94 3.18 -5.92
C ASP A 115 31.80 2.61 -5.08
N GLU A 116 31.97 1.34 -4.72
CA GLU A 116 31.23 0.63 -3.67
C GLU A 116 31.60 1.22 -2.30
N ASP A 117 30.74 2.06 -1.72
CA ASP A 117 30.76 2.31 -0.26
C ASP A 117 29.40 2.83 0.23
N LEU A 118 28.39 2.01 0.02
CA LEU A 118 27.14 2.01 0.78
C LEU A 118 26.60 0.58 0.74
N VAL A 119 27.18 -0.26 1.59
CA VAL A 119 26.72 -1.63 1.86
C VAL A 119 25.30 -1.54 2.46
N CYS A 120 24.31 -1.45 1.58
CA CYS A 120 22.99 -1.95 1.87
C CYS A 120 23.14 -3.46 1.84
N SER A 121 23.15 -4.11 3.01
CA SER A 121 23.14 -5.56 3.11
C SER A 121 22.04 -6.09 2.19
N GLN A 122 22.42 -6.67 1.04
CA GLN A 122 21.52 -7.39 0.17
C GLN A 122 21.14 -8.66 0.95
N ALA A 123 20.06 -8.57 1.73
CA ALA A 123 19.42 -9.74 2.26
C ALA A 123 18.99 -10.60 1.07
N ASP A 124 19.31 -11.89 1.13
CA ASP A 124 19.00 -12.85 0.09
C ASP A 124 17.51 -12.76 -0.30
N PRO A 125 17.15 -12.45 -1.57
CA PRO A 125 15.76 -12.26 -1.99
C PRO A 125 14.89 -13.50 -1.75
N SER A 126 15.48 -14.70 -1.61
CA SER A 126 14.80 -15.93 -1.21
C SER A 126 14.27 -15.91 0.24
N SER A 127 14.86 -15.10 1.12
CA SER A 127 14.53 -15.07 2.56
C SER A 127 13.34 -14.16 2.91
N GLN A 128 12.77 -13.44 1.94
CA GLN A 128 11.65 -12.51 2.18
C GLN A 128 10.28 -13.07 1.81
N LEU A 129 10.21 -14.28 1.27
CA LEU A 129 8.92 -14.95 1.08
C LEU A 129 8.25 -15.15 2.45
N ILE A 130 6.93 -14.95 2.52
CA ILE A 130 6.13 -15.23 3.71
C ILE A 130 6.19 -16.74 3.98
N GLY A 131 7.24 -17.15 4.70
CA GLY A 131 7.53 -18.52 5.03
C GLY A 131 6.44 -19.12 5.92
N ASP A 132 6.46 -20.45 6.07
CA ASP A 132 5.63 -21.15 7.05
C ASP A 132 5.91 -20.67 8.48
N SER A 133 7.11 -20.17 8.70
CA SER A 133 7.50 -19.63 9.98
C SER A 133 7.00 -18.20 10.16
N PRO A 134 6.56 -17.89 11.39
CA PRO A 134 6.35 -16.51 11.78
C PRO A 134 7.59 -15.65 11.39
N PRO A 135 7.49 -14.45 10.77
CA PRO A 135 8.63 -13.55 10.56
C PRO A 135 9.53 -13.50 11.80
N MET A 136 10.72 -14.09 11.68
CA MET A 136 11.75 -14.03 12.71
C MET A 136 12.14 -12.56 12.84
N VAL A 137 12.01 -12.01 14.04
CA VAL A 137 12.47 -10.66 14.34
C VAL A 137 14.00 -10.68 14.31
N GLU A 138 14.58 -10.55 13.13
CA GLU A 138 15.97 -10.11 13.07
C GLU A 138 16.02 -8.73 13.71
N SER A 139 16.82 -8.63 14.77
CA SER A 139 17.09 -7.37 15.45
C SER A 139 17.82 -6.47 14.44
N TYR A 140 17.07 -5.68 13.66
CA TYR A 140 17.59 -4.63 12.80
C TYR A 140 18.12 -3.47 13.68
N SER A 141 19.22 -3.75 14.38
CA SER A 141 19.96 -2.82 15.23
C SER A 141 21.10 -2.20 14.43
N SER A 142 20.81 -1.50 13.33
CA SER A 142 21.79 -0.66 12.65
C SER A 142 21.74 0.77 13.21
N LYS A 143 22.90 1.38 13.47
CA LYS A 143 23.12 2.62 14.24
C LYS A 143 22.63 3.92 13.56
N LEU A 144 21.34 4.03 13.24
CA LEU A 144 20.69 5.27 12.81
C LEU A 144 19.54 5.66 13.78
N ASP A 145 19.34 6.97 13.94
CA ASP A 145 18.59 7.73 14.97
C ASP A 145 17.52 6.96 15.81
N MET A 146 17.73 6.97 17.14
CA MET A 146 16.90 6.31 18.17
C MET A 146 15.50 6.92 18.36
N ALA A 147 15.27 8.17 17.94
CA ALA A 147 14.01 8.87 18.18
C ALA A 147 12.88 8.47 17.21
N ASP A 148 13.24 8.00 16.00
CA ASP A 148 12.30 7.60 14.94
C ASP A 148 11.98 6.09 14.94
N LYS A 149 12.72 5.29 15.71
CA LYS A 149 12.75 3.82 15.55
C LYS A 149 11.58 3.05 16.12
N TYR A 150 11.07 3.44 17.28
CA TYR A 150 10.20 2.52 18.03
C TYR A 150 8.78 2.40 17.48
N GLY A 151 8.24 3.47 16.88
CA GLY A 151 6.89 3.45 16.32
C GLY A 151 6.80 2.66 15.02
N ASP A 152 7.64 3.03 14.04
CA ASP A 152 7.53 2.49 12.68
C ASP A 152 7.93 1.01 12.62
N VAL A 153 9.00 0.61 13.33
CA VAL A 153 9.46 -0.79 13.35
C VAL A 153 8.38 -1.68 13.97
N HIS A 154 7.77 -1.24 15.07
CA HIS A 154 6.66 -1.97 15.69
C HIS A 154 5.47 -2.09 14.75
N ILE A 155 5.09 -1.02 14.05
CA ILE A 155 3.98 -1.05 13.08
C ILE A 155 4.31 -1.98 11.90
N CYS A 156 5.53 -1.94 11.37
CA CYS A 156 5.99 -2.86 10.33
C CYS A 156 5.83 -4.32 10.80
N GLN A 157 6.31 -4.63 12.00
CA GLN A 157 6.22 -5.98 12.59
C GLN A 157 4.78 -6.43 12.79
N GLU A 158 3.91 -5.56 13.32
CA GLU A 158 2.50 -5.88 13.52
C GLU A 158 1.75 -6.10 12.19
N LEU A 159 2.09 -5.33 11.14
CA LEU A 159 1.52 -5.52 9.80
C LEU A 159 2.02 -6.81 9.14
N GLN A 160 3.31 -7.14 9.29
CA GLN A 160 3.86 -8.43 8.85
C GLN A 160 3.19 -9.58 9.61
N TRP A 161 2.93 -9.42 10.92
CA TRP A 161 2.16 -10.39 11.70
C TRP A 161 0.75 -10.58 11.18
N LEU A 162 0.08 -9.49 10.85
CA LEU A 162 -1.26 -9.51 10.27
C LEU A 162 -1.26 -10.27 8.94
N GLN A 163 -0.32 -9.97 8.04
CA GLN A 163 -0.16 -10.69 6.76
C GLN A 163 0.10 -12.18 6.97
N TRP A 164 0.98 -12.55 7.91
CA TRP A 164 1.23 -13.95 8.25
C TRP A 164 -0.01 -14.67 8.80
N LYS A 165 -0.82 -14.00 9.65
CA LYS A 165 -2.09 -14.58 10.15
C LYS A 165 -3.07 -14.85 9.02
N ILE A 166 -3.14 -13.94 8.03
CA ILE A 166 -3.97 -14.12 6.83
C ILE A 166 -3.44 -15.32 6.03
N HIS A 167 -2.15 -15.37 5.72
CA HIS A 167 -1.51 -16.50 5.02
C HIS A 167 -1.80 -17.84 5.69
N LYS A 168 -1.61 -17.90 7.02
CA LYS A 168 -1.84 -19.11 7.81
C LYS A 168 -3.30 -19.58 7.75
N LEU A 169 -4.26 -18.65 7.79
CA LEU A 169 -5.67 -18.98 7.60
C LEU A 169 -5.91 -19.56 6.20
N LEU A 170 -5.38 -18.91 5.17
CA LEU A 170 -5.61 -19.33 3.77
C LEU A 170 -4.96 -20.67 3.43
N LYS A 171 -3.86 -21.04 4.09
CA LYS A 171 -3.28 -22.38 3.99
C LYS A 171 -4.19 -23.49 4.53
N GLN A 172 -5.13 -23.17 5.41
CA GLN A 172 -6.13 -24.13 5.91
C GLN A 172 -7.29 -24.31 4.94
N PHE A 173 -7.39 -23.47 3.90
CA PHE A 173 -8.44 -23.65 2.89
C PHE A 173 -8.10 -24.87 2.05
N SER A 174 -9.05 -25.82 2.03
CA SER A 174 -8.93 -27.05 1.26
C SER A 174 -8.82 -26.70 -0.22
N PRO A 175 -7.87 -27.30 -0.95
CA PRO A 175 -7.75 -27.12 -2.40
C PRO A 175 -8.91 -27.76 -3.18
N SER A 176 -9.77 -28.54 -2.50
CA SER A 176 -10.87 -29.28 -3.08
C SER A 176 -12.03 -28.37 -3.53
N PHE A 177 -11.77 -27.54 -4.55
CA PHE A 177 -12.77 -27.21 -5.57
C PHE A 177 -12.89 -28.36 -6.59
N GLU A 178 -12.44 -29.56 -6.23
CA GLU A 178 -12.67 -30.77 -6.99
C GLU A 178 -14.14 -31.17 -6.81
N ALA A 179 -14.92 -31.11 -7.89
CA ALA A 179 -16.24 -31.72 -8.09
C ALA A 179 -17.50 -30.82 -8.17
N HIS A 180 -17.38 -29.51 -8.40
CA HIS A 180 -18.47 -28.75 -9.03
C HIS A 180 -17.94 -28.32 -10.40
N GLY A 181 -18.54 -28.83 -11.49
CA GLY A 181 -18.02 -28.68 -12.86
C GLY A 181 -18.04 -27.23 -13.36
N LYS A 182 -18.42 -27.02 -14.62
CA LYS A 182 -18.59 -25.67 -15.21
C LYS A 182 -19.44 -24.71 -14.35
N ASP A 183 -20.21 -25.23 -13.40
CA ASP A 183 -21.11 -24.52 -12.50
C ASP A 183 -20.42 -23.89 -11.27
N ALA A 184 -19.16 -24.19 -10.99
CA ALA A 184 -18.40 -23.63 -9.86
C ALA A 184 -18.45 -22.10 -9.75
N ALA A 185 -18.18 -21.48 -10.89
CA ALA A 185 -18.18 -20.04 -11.03
C ALA A 185 -19.63 -19.57 -10.92
N ASP A 186 -20.55 -20.18 -11.68
CA ASP A 186 -21.98 -19.82 -11.69
C ASP A 186 -22.64 -19.94 -10.30
N ASP A 187 -22.25 -20.90 -9.47
CA ASP A 187 -22.70 -21.07 -8.07
C ASP A 187 -22.16 -19.96 -7.16
N LEU A 188 -20.87 -19.61 -7.34
CA LEU A 188 -20.25 -18.46 -6.69
C LEU A 188 -21.05 -17.18 -7.01
N PHE A 189 -21.54 -17.07 -8.24
CA PHE A 189 -22.24 -15.90 -8.79
C PHE A 189 -23.73 -15.90 -8.47
N ALA A 190 -24.38 -17.06 -8.36
CA ALA A 190 -25.77 -17.21 -7.96
C ALA A 190 -26.01 -16.87 -6.48
N SER A 191 -24.95 -16.82 -5.67
CA SER A 191 -25.02 -16.48 -4.24
C SER A 191 -25.58 -15.07 -3.94
N GLY A 192 -25.70 -14.20 -4.95
CA GLY A 192 -26.25 -12.85 -4.80
C GLY A 192 -25.37 -11.91 -3.95
N ASN A 193 -24.12 -12.27 -3.67
CA ASN A 193 -23.21 -11.48 -2.85
C ASN A 193 -22.58 -10.34 -3.66
N ARG A 194 -23.39 -9.31 -3.98
CA ARG A 194 -22.97 -8.13 -4.75
C ARG A 194 -21.70 -7.44 -4.21
N PRO A 195 -21.52 -7.24 -2.89
CA PRO A 195 -20.28 -6.66 -2.36
C PRO A 195 -19.04 -7.48 -2.70
N PHE A 196 -19.13 -8.81 -2.64
CA PHE A 196 -18.04 -9.70 -3.03
C PHE A 196 -17.67 -9.55 -4.51
N LEU A 197 -18.67 -9.55 -5.41
CA LEU A 197 -18.44 -9.37 -6.85
C LEU A 197 -17.75 -8.03 -7.16
N GLN A 198 -18.17 -6.95 -6.48
CA GLN A 198 -17.55 -5.64 -6.62
C GLN A 198 -16.09 -5.63 -6.15
N TYR A 199 -15.77 -6.34 -5.07
CA TYR A 199 -14.40 -6.42 -4.58
C TYR A 199 -13.52 -7.22 -5.55
N VAL A 200 -13.96 -8.39 -5.98
CA VAL A 200 -13.22 -9.21 -6.96
C VAL A 200 -12.96 -8.41 -8.24
N GLY A 201 -13.99 -7.75 -8.79
CA GLY A 201 -13.86 -6.92 -9.98
C GLY A 201 -12.90 -5.73 -9.82
N ARG A 202 -12.72 -5.19 -8.61
CA ARG A 202 -11.76 -4.10 -8.36
C ARG A 202 -10.34 -4.61 -8.13
N LEU A 203 -10.20 -5.79 -7.54
CA LEU A 203 -8.92 -6.30 -7.04
C LEU A 203 -8.20 -7.21 -8.03
N ALA A 204 -8.94 -7.87 -8.93
CA ALA A 204 -8.39 -8.88 -9.83
C ALA A 204 -8.64 -8.55 -11.30
N LEU A 205 -7.76 -9.05 -12.16
CA LEU A 205 -7.80 -8.87 -13.61
C LEU A 205 -7.98 -10.22 -14.32
N GLY A 206 -9.08 -10.34 -15.05
CA GLY A 206 -9.29 -11.44 -16.00
C GLY A 206 -8.27 -11.40 -17.14
N GLY A 207 -8.03 -12.56 -17.76
CA GLY A 207 -7.27 -12.65 -19.02
C GLY A 207 -8.12 -12.30 -20.25
N PRO A 208 -7.52 -12.31 -21.45
CA PRO A 208 -8.16 -11.96 -22.73
C PRO A 208 -9.22 -12.96 -23.23
N ASP A 209 -9.48 -14.05 -22.49
CA ASP A 209 -10.47 -15.07 -22.85
C ASP A 209 -11.79 -14.94 -22.07
N ASP A 210 -12.22 -13.71 -21.75
CA ASP A 210 -13.47 -13.40 -21.05
C ASP A 210 -13.70 -14.31 -19.82
N GLN A 211 -14.84 -15.02 -19.77
CA GLN A 211 -15.25 -15.92 -18.70
C GLN A 211 -14.26 -17.06 -18.46
N LYS A 212 -13.63 -17.60 -19.50
CA LYS A 212 -12.69 -18.73 -19.35
C LYS A 212 -11.46 -18.36 -18.54
N SER A 213 -11.04 -17.09 -18.61
CA SER A 213 -9.89 -16.62 -17.82
C SER A 213 -10.25 -16.51 -16.34
N TRP A 214 -11.48 -16.07 -16.05
CA TRP A 214 -11.99 -16.02 -14.68
C TRP A 214 -12.19 -17.43 -14.11
N SER A 215 -12.76 -18.36 -14.88
CA SER A 215 -12.86 -19.77 -14.49
C SER A 215 -11.49 -20.35 -14.14
N ARG A 216 -10.48 -20.17 -15.01
CA ARG A 216 -9.10 -20.63 -14.73
C ARG A 216 -8.51 -20.03 -13.46
N MET A 217 -8.72 -18.73 -13.21
CA MET A 217 -8.26 -18.07 -11.98
C MET A 217 -8.95 -18.64 -10.73
N LEU A 218 -10.23 -19.00 -10.83
CA LEU A 218 -10.98 -19.61 -9.73
C LEU A 218 -10.70 -21.11 -9.59
N GLU A 219 -10.24 -21.79 -10.64
CA GLU A 219 -9.81 -23.19 -10.60
C GLU A 219 -8.40 -23.34 -10.01
N ASP A 220 -7.53 -22.34 -10.20
CA ASP A 220 -6.18 -22.32 -9.64
C ASP A 220 -6.19 -22.02 -8.13
N ASP A 221 -5.54 -22.88 -7.35
CA ASP A 221 -5.52 -22.78 -5.88
C ASP A 221 -4.74 -21.55 -5.39
N SER A 222 -3.63 -21.22 -6.06
CA SER A 222 -2.80 -20.06 -5.72
C SER A 222 -3.55 -18.75 -5.94
N CYS A 223 -4.24 -18.63 -7.09
CA CYS A 223 -5.09 -17.52 -7.45
C CYS A 223 -6.28 -17.39 -6.51
N ARG A 224 -7.00 -18.47 -6.19
CA ARG A 224 -8.11 -18.43 -5.21
C ARG A 224 -7.66 -17.93 -3.85
N ARG A 225 -6.55 -18.46 -3.32
CA ARG A 225 -5.99 -18.01 -2.03
C ARG A 225 -5.58 -16.54 -2.10
N SER A 226 -4.95 -16.12 -3.19
CA SER A 226 -4.57 -14.72 -3.43
C SER A 226 -5.80 -13.81 -3.51
N LEU A 227 -6.89 -14.26 -4.12
CA LEU A 227 -8.15 -13.54 -4.18
C LEU A 227 -8.83 -13.44 -2.81
N ALA A 228 -8.80 -14.52 -2.03
CA ALA A 228 -9.28 -14.51 -0.66
C ALA A 228 -8.47 -13.54 0.22
N TRP A 229 -7.15 -13.51 0.04
CA TRP A 229 -6.27 -12.51 0.65
C TRP A 229 -6.69 -11.10 0.25
N ALA A 230 -6.86 -10.85 -1.05
CA ALA A 230 -7.29 -9.57 -1.61
C ALA A 230 -8.58 -9.06 -0.96
N VAL A 231 -9.60 -9.92 -0.88
CA VAL A 231 -10.88 -9.60 -0.24
C VAL A 231 -10.69 -9.25 1.24
N ILE A 232 -9.91 -10.04 1.99
CA ILE A 232 -9.59 -9.74 3.40
C ILE A 232 -8.89 -8.38 3.51
N GLY A 233 -7.84 -8.16 2.72
CA GLY A 233 -7.06 -6.93 2.72
C GLY A 233 -7.93 -5.70 2.44
N GLN A 234 -8.82 -5.78 1.45
CA GLN A 234 -9.73 -4.69 1.10
C GLN A 234 -10.79 -4.43 2.18
N VAL A 235 -11.40 -5.48 2.76
CA VAL A 235 -12.34 -5.33 3.89
C VAL A 235 -11.64 -4.65 5.07
N LEU A 236 -10.43 -5.10 5.43
CA LEU A 236 -9.65 -4.51 6.51
C LEU A 236 -9.30 -3.04 6.20
N LYS A 237 -8.92 -2.72 4.97
CA LYS A 237 -8.65 -1.35 4.54
C LYS A 237 -9.88 -0.46 4.76
N GLU A 238 -11.01 -0.80 4.14
CA GLU A 238 -12.20 0.06 4.15
C GLU A 238 -12.87 0.14 5.54
N GLN A 239 -12.99 -0.98 6.25
CA GLN A 239 -13.76 -1.07 7.49
C GLN A 239 -12.92 -0.88 8.76
N CYS A 240 -11.59 -1.01 8.68
CA CYS A 240 -10.71 -0.90 9.83
C CYS A 240 -9.64 0.18 9.69
N PHE A 241 -8.93 0.27 8.57
CA PHE A 241 -7.82 1.22 8.42
C PHE A 241 -8.21 2.59 7.88
N ASP A 242 -9.31 2.71 7.14
CA ASP A 242 -9.80 3.97 6.59
C ASP A 242 -10.71 4.73 7.59
N VAL A 243 -11.21 4.05 8.62
CA VAL A 243 -12.01 4.71 9.67
C VAL A 243 -11.16 5.67 10.52
N LEU A 244 -11.80 6.71 11.06
CA LEU A 244 -11.09 7.72 11.86
C LEU A 244 -10.66 7.19 13.23
N TRP A 245 -11.45 6.28 13.82
CA TRP A 245 -11.15 5.56 15.05
C TRP A 245 -11.93 4.25 15.11
N PHE A 246 -11.23 3.12 15.17
CA PHE A 246 -11.88 1.81 15.18
C PHE A 246 -12.58 1.53 16.51
N GLY A 247 -13.84 1.09 16.42
CA GLY A 247 -14.70 0.85 17.58
C GLY A 247 -15.19 2.13 18.28
N ALA A 248 -15.15 3.27 17.59
CA ALA A 248 -15.71 4.53 18.07
C ALA A 248 -17.21 4.38 18.38
N SER A 249 -17.67 5.04 19.45
CA SER A 249 -19.10 5.25 19.64
C SER A 249 -19.65 6.21 18.58
N PRO A 250 -20.98 6.25 18.34
CA PRO A 250 -21.58 7.19 17.39
C PRO A 250 -21.25 8.66 17.67
N ASP A 251 -21.10 9.04 18.94
CA ASP A 251 -20.75 10.42 19.33
C ASP A 251 -19.27 10.72 19.09
N GLU A 252 -18.38 9.75 19.35
CA GLU A 252 -16.95 9.86 19.05
C GLU A 252 -16.69 9.98 17.54
N GLU A 253 -17.40 9.17 16.74
CA GLU A 253 -17.33 9.24 15.29
C GLU A 253 -17.85 10.59 14.77
N ARG A 254 -18.98 11.07 15.28
CA ARG A 254 -19.53 12.39 14.93
C ARG A 254 -18.52 13.50 15.22
N LYS A 255 -17.93 13.49 16.42
CA LYS A 255 -16.91 14.45 16.84
C LYS A 255 -15.69 14.43 15.93
N LEU A 256 -15.20 13.26 15.56
CA LEU A 256 -14.06 13.12 14.64
C LEU A 256 -14.40 13.63 13.23
N ARG A 257 -15.60 13.32 12.71
CA ARG A 257 -16.05 13.80 11.40
C ARG A 257 -16.27 15.31 11.35
N GLU A 258 -16.78 15.91 12.42
CA GLU A 258 -16.88 17.38 12.55
C GLU A 258 -15.50 18.03 12.58
N TYR A 259 -14.56 17.43 13.32
CA TYR A 259 -13.18 17.88 13.32
C TYR A 259 -12.56 17.81 11.91
N GLU A 260 -12.66 16.67 11.22
CA GLU A 260 -12.07 16.53 9.88
C GLU A 260 -12.69 17.50 8.86
N ARG A 261 -14.00 17.75 8.93
CA ARG A 261 -14.68 18.77 8.09
C ARG A 261 -14.20 20.19 8.37
N SER A 262 -14.01 20.55 9.64
CA SER A 262 -13.50 21.89 10.01
C SER A 262 -11.99 22.06 9.81
N ALA A 263 -11.27 20.98 9.52
CA ALA A 263 -9.81 20.97 9.38
C ALA A 263 -9.34 20.79 7.92
N VAL A 264 -10.24 20.90 6.93
CA VAL A 264 -9.91 20.74 5.49
C VAL A 264 -8.76 21.66 5.06
N ASP A 265 -8.74 22.91 5.53
CA ASP A 265 -7.71 23.90 5.17
C ASP A 265 -6.40 23.75 5.97
N LYS A 266 -6.31 22.77 6.88
CA LYS A 266 -5.11 22.53 7.68
C LYS A 266 -4.21 21.50 7.00
N ASP A 267 -2.89 21.68 7.11
CA ASP A 267 -1.93 20.70 6.61
C ASP A 267 -2.12 19.32 7.27
N GLY A 268 -1.78 18.26 6.52
CA GLY A 268 -2.00 16.87 6.93
C GLY A 268 -1.38 16.50 8.29
N PHE A 269 -0.23 17.08 8.64
CA PHE A 269 0.43 16.81 9.92
C PHE A 269 -0.26 17.51 11.09
N ARG A 270 -0.73 18.76 10.91
CA ARG A 270 -1.58 19.42 11.91
C ARG A 270 -2.88 18.64 12.11
N ARG A 271 -3.46 18.11 11.03
CA ARG A 271 -4.64 17.24 11.10
C ARG A 271 -4.37 15.97 11.91
N ALA A 272 -3.28 15.26 11.61
CA ALA A 272 -2.86 14.06 12.32
C ALA A 272 -2.61 14.31 13.82
N ASN A 273 -1.87 15.37 14.16
CA ASN A 273 -1.57 15.73 15.55
C ASN A 273 -2.84 15.97 16.38
N ASN A 274 -3.73 16.80 15.87
CA ASN A 274 -4.98 17.13 16.56
C ASN A 274 -5.90 15.89 16.64
N ARG A 275 -6.00 15.08 15.57
CA ARG A 275 -6.76 13.83 15.60
C ARG A 275 -6.25 12.90 16.68
N ALA A 276 -4.94 12.68 16.74
CA ALA A 276 -4.31 11.89 17.80
C ALA A 276 -4.63 12.47 19.20
N SER A 277 -4.61 13.80 19.37
CA SER A 277 -4.99 14.44 20.61
C SER A 277 -6.46 14.23 21.00
N ILE A 278 -7.38 14.14 20.03
CA ILE A 278 -8.79 13.81 20.28
C ILE A 278 -8.91 12.33 20.66
N CYS A 279 -8.31 11.43 19.86
CA CYS A 279 -8.35 9.98 20.07
C CYS A 279 -7.80 9.55 21.43
N ARG A 280 -6.73 10.18 21.93
CA ARG A 280 -6.16 9.89 23.27
C ARG A 280 -7.15 10.13 24.43
N LYS A 281 -8.24 10.86 24.19
CA LYS A 281 -9.26 11.15 25.22
C LYS A 281 -10.32 10.05 25.30
N PHE A 282 -10.58 9.30 24.23
CA PHE A 282 -11.64 8.29 24.18
C PHE A 282 -11.45 7.12 25.14
N PRO A 283 -10.26 6.49 25.26
CA PRO A 283 -10.08 5.40 26.24
C PRO A 283 -10.37 5.82 27.69
N LYS A 284 -10.11 7.08 28.04
CA LYS A 284 -10.39 7.62 29.38
C LYS A 284 -11.89 7.76 29.62
N THR A 285 -12.65 8.18 28.60
CA THR A 285 -14.11 8.24 28.64
C THR A 285 -14.72 6.86 28.84
N HIS A 286 -14.13 5.83 28.23
CA HIS A 286 -14.55 4.44 28.38
C HIS A 286 -14.21 3.84 29.76
N ALA A 287 -13.05 4.15 30.33
CA ALA A 287 -12.64 3.63 31.64
C ALA A 287 -13.43 4.22 32.82
N SER A 288 -13.94 5.44 32.69
CA SER A 288 -14.79 6.08 33.71
C SER A 288 -16.27 5.66 33.64
N SER A 289 -16.67 4.97 32.57
CA SER A 289 -17.98 4.34 32.47
C SER A 289 -17.87 2.93 33.04
N GLU A 290 -18.41 2.72 34.24
CA GLU A 290 -18.35 1.41 34.94
C GLU A 290 -18.93 0.23 34.13
N HIS A 291 -19.60 0.46 32.99
CA HIS A 291 -20.33 -0.58 32.25
C HIS A 291 -20.24 -0.54 30.70
N ALA A 292 -19.63 0.46 30.04
CA ALA A 292 -19.80 0.62 28.58
C ALA A 292 -18.51 0.70 27.72
N GLY A 293 -17.33 0.81 28.33
CA GLY A 293 -16.10 1.11 27.61
C GLY A 293 -15.44 -0.04 26.85
N SER A 294 -15.57 -1.26 27.37
CA SER A 294 -14.93 -2.46 26.80
C SER A 294 -15.75 -3.09 25.66
N ASP A 295 -17.01 -2.68 25.50
CA ASP A 295 -17.96 -3.38 24.63
C ASP A 295 -17.88 -2.93 23.16
N THR A 296 -17.78 -1.63 22.87
CA THR A 296 -17.86 -1.16 21.47
C THR A 296 -16.70 -1.65 20.61
N TYR A 297 -15.49 -1.67 21.15
CA TYR A 297 -14.31 -2.21 20.46
C TYR A 297 -14.44 -3.70 20.19
N THR A 298 -14.86 -4.46 21.20
CA THR A 298 -15.03 -5.92 21.11
C THR A 298 -16.14 -6.27 20.13
N ILE A 299 -17.28 -5.58 20.20
CA ILE A 299 -18.40 -5.73 19.28
C ILE A 299 -17.97 -5.39 17.84
N ALA A 300 -17.25 -4.28 17.64
CA ALA A 300 -16.75 -3.92 16.31
C ALA A 300 -15.78 -4.97 15.75
N THR A 301 -14.91 -5.51 16.60
CA THR A 301 -13.96 -6.57 16.23
C THR A 301 -14.69 -7.86 15.83
N VAL A 302 -15.70 -8.28 16.60
CA VAL A 302 -16.51 -9.47 16.28
C VAL A 302 -17.31 -9.25 14.99
N LYS A 303 -17.91 -8.06 14.81
CA LYS A 303 -18.62 -7.70 13.58
C LYS A 303 -17.71 -7.76 12.36
N LEU A 304 -16.49 -7.23 12.47
CA LEU A 304 -15.49 -7.28 11.40
C LEU A 304 -15.09 -8.73 11.09
N ALA A 305 -14.85 -9.56 12.11
CA ALA A 305 -14.52 -10.98 11.93
C ALA A 305 -15.63 -11.75 11.20
N MET A 306 -16.89 -11.55 11.60
CA MET A 306 -18.04 -12.15 10.91
C MET A 306 -18.20 -11.65 9.47
N HIS A 307 -17.88 -10.39 9.22
CA HIS A 307 -17.92 -9.82 7.88
C HIS A 307 -16.83 -10.44 6.99
N LEU A 308 -15.59 -10.57 7.49
CA LEU A 308 -14.50 -11.24 6.80
C LEU A 308 -14.87 -12.68 6.43
N GLU A 309 -15.38 -13.44 7.40
CA GLU A 309 -15.87 -14.81 7.19
C GLU A 309 -16.88 -14.87 6.05
N ARG A 310 -17.91 -14.00 6.08
CA ARG A 310 -18.95 -13.96 5.03
C ARG A 310 -18.42 -13.56 3.66
N MET A 311 -17.50 -12.61 3.60
CA MET A 311 -16.97 -12.10 2.33
C MET A 311 -16.08 -13.11 1.61
N VAL A 312 -15.37 -13.95 2.37
CA VAL A 312 -14.43 -14.92 1.80
C VAL A 312 -15.09 -16.29 1.61
N ALA A 313 -16.17 -16.60 2.34
CA ALA A 313 -16.93 -17.86 2.23
C ALA A 313 -17.22 -18.33 0.79
N PRO A 314 -17.53 -17.46 -0.19
CA PRO A 314 -17.70 -17.92 -1.57
C PRO A 314 -16.45 -18.64 -2.12
N LEU A 315 -15.24 -18.19 -1.76
CA LEU A 315 -13.97 -18.69 -2.30
C LEU A 315 -13.50 -20.01 -1.67
N TYR A 316 -14.17 -20.48 -0.63
CA TYR A 316 -13.84 -21.76 -0.01
C TYR A 316 -15.10 -22.48 0.44
N HIS A 317 -15.29 -23.69 -0.06
CA HIS A 317 -16.21 -24.62 0.57
C HIS A 317 -15.51 -25.19 1.80
N SER A 318 -16.15 -25.10 2.97
CA SER A 318 -15.73 -25.90 4.13
C SER A 318 -15.91 -27.37 3.74
N ALA A 319 -14.85 -27.99 3.21
CA ALA A 319 -14.85 -29.31 2.59
C ALA A 319 -15.30 -30.44 3.53
N MET A 320 -15.57 -30.13 4.79
CA MET A 320 -16.14 -31.06 5.73
C MET A 320 -17.21 -30.34 6.55
N GLY A 321 -18.31 -31.03 6.82
CA GLY A 321 -19.27 -30.71 7.89
C GLY A 321 -18.66 -30.71 9.30
N THR A 322 -17.34 -30.58 9.43
CA THR A 322 -16.61 -30.29 10.65
C THR A 322 -16.78 -28.82 10.99
N SER A 323 -17.56 -28.57 12.05
CA SER A 323 -17.70 -27.34 12.84
C SER A 323 -16.96 -26.11 12.31
N ALA A 324 -17.69 -25.08 11.86
CA ALA A 324 -17.18 -23.75 11.46
C ALA A 324 -16.42 -22.99 12.58
N ALA A 325 -16.35 -23.53 13.80
CA ALA A 325 -15.78 -22.87 14.96
C ALA A 325 -14.27 -22.55 14.89
N PRO A 326 -13.37 -23.43 14.38
CA PRO A 326 -11.92 -23.16 14.35
C PRO A 326 -11.56 -21.99 13.43
N THR A 327 -12.21 -21.88 12.26
CA THR A 327 -11.96 -20.82 11.28
C THR A 327 -12.35 -19.44 11.81
N ARG A 328 -13.46 -19.36 12.57
CA ARG A 328 -13.91 -18.10 13.17
C ARG A 328 -12.91 -17.51 14.18
N ILE A 329 -12.15 -18.35 14.89
CA ILE A 329 -11.10 -17.88 15.81
C ILE A 329 -10.03 -17.12 15.03
N HIS A 330 -9.60 -17.66 13.89
CA HIS A 330 -8.60 -17.01 13.04
C HIS A 330 -9.08 -15.66 12.47
N PHE A 331 -10.34 -15.57 12.01
CA PHE A 331 -10.90 -14.29 11.58
C PHE A 331 -10.98 -13.26 12.73
N LYS A 332 -11.31 -13.70 13.95
CA LYS A 332 -11.30 -12.84 15.14
C LYS A 332 -9.89 -12.36 15.46
N ASP A 333 -8.88 -13.21 15.35
CA ASP A 333 -7.48 -12.85 15.60
C ASP A 333 -6.97 -11.83 14.57
N ILE A 334 -7.30 -12.03 13.28
CA ILE A 334 -7.01 -11.09 12.19
C ILE A 334 -7.69 -9.74 12.47
N ALA A 335 -9.00 -9.73 12.74
CA ALA A 335 -9.75 -8.51 13.03
C ALA A 335 -9.20 -7.78 14.27
N SER A 336 -8.85 -8.51 15.33
CA SER A 336 -8.29 -7.93 16.56
C SER A 336 -6.93 -7.29 16.31
N SER A 337 -6.08 -7.92 15.49
CA SER A 337 -4.75 -7.40 15.13
C SER A 337 -4.88 -6.14 14.29
N ALA A 338 -5.71 -6.16 13.24
CA ALA A 338 -5.97 -4.99 12.40
C ALA A 338 -6.56 -3.82 13.22
N ALA A 339 -7.49 -4.10 14.12
CA ALA A 339 -8.11 -3.12 15.02
C ALA A 339 -7.08 -2.44 15.94
N SER A 340 -6.15 -3.22 16.50
CA SER A 340 -5.04 -2.73 17.31
C SER A 340 -4.12 -1.81 16.49
N ILE A 341 -3.68 -2.27 15.32
CA ILE A 341 -2.83 -1.50 14.40
C ILE A 341 -3.51 -0.20 14.01
N SER A 342 -4.78 -0.24 13.60
CA SER A 342 -5.56 0.95 13.23
C SER A 342 -5.54 2.01 14.34
N ARG A 343 -5.75 1.60 15.60
CA ARG A 343 -5.67 2.52 16.75
C ARG A 343 -4.25 3.07 16.94
N ILE A 344 -3.21 2.25 16.83
CA ILE A 344 -1.81 2.71 16.92
C ILE A 344 -1.52 3.77 15.86
N LEU A 345 -1.92 3.54 14.61
CA LEU A 345 -1.72 4.48 13.50
C LEU A 345 -2.39 5.84 13.78
N ARG A 346 -3.61 5.82 14.35
CA ARG A 346 -4.39 7.05 14.67
C ARG A 346 -3.89 7.80 15.90
N LEU A 347 -3.07 7.17 16.75
CA LEU A 347 -2.47 7.78 17.93
C LEU A 347 -1.12 8.47 17.64
N GLN A 348 -0.53 8.25 16.47
CA GLN A 348 0.70 8.94 16.05
C GLN A 348 0.38 10.39 15.66
N SER A 349 1.01 11.34 16.34
CA SER A 349 0.73 12.78 16.16
C SER A 349 1.60 13.46 15.11
N ASP A 350 2.73 12.86 14.76
CA ASP A 350 3.77 13.43 13.91
C ASP A 350 3.94 12.67 12.58
N VAL A 351 3.09 11.67 12.34
CA VAL A 351 3.10 10.82 11.15
C VAL A 351 1.79 10.95 10.39
N VAL A 352 1.90 11.10 9.08
CA VAL A 352 0.77 10.93 8.17
C VAL A 352 0.93 9.59 7.47
N TYR A 353 0.10 8.63 7.85
CA TYR A 353 0.00 7.35 7.16
C TYR A 353 -0.87 7.49 5.92
N TYR A 354 -0.39 6.91 4.82
CA TYR A 354 -1.04 6.92 3.53
C TYR A 354 -0.97 5.54 2.91
N TRP A 355 -2.07 5.08 2.34
CA TRP A 355 -2.15 3.83 1.59
C TRP A 355 -2.01 4.17 0.11
N PRO A 356 -0.81 4.03 -0.50
CA PRO A 356 -0.65 4.32 -1.91
C PRO A 356 -1.54 3.39 -2.74
N PRO A 357 -2.11 3.88 -3.84
CA PRO A 357 -2.86 3.01 -4.73
C PRO A 357 -1.92 1.97 -5.35
N THR A 358 -2.45 0.77 -5.56
CA THR A 358 -1.84 -0.30 -6.34
C THR A 358 -2.93 -0.79 -7.26
N PHE A 359 -2.64 -0.81 -8.55
CA PHE A 359 -3.63 -1.14 -9.55
C PHE A 359 -3.38 -2.54 -10.09
N LYS A 360 -4.46 -3.24 -10.40
CA LYS A 360 -4.37 -4.39 -11.29
C LYS A 360 -3.96 -3.91 -12.68
N ASP A 361 -3.31 -4.78 -13.45
CA ASP A 361 -2.73 -4.45 -14.75
C ASP A 361 -1.60 -3.41 -14.71
N GLU A 362 -1.02 -3.18 -13.53
CA GLU A 362 0.17 -2.34 -13.36
C GLU A 362 1.43 -3.21 -13.48
N GLU A 363 2.50 -2.68 -14.09
CA GLU A 363 3.80 -3.36 -14.05
C GLU A 363 4.34 -3.38 -12.61
N VAL A 364 4.91 -4.51 -12.20
CA VAL A 364 5.41 -4.67 -10.83
C VAL A 364 6.52 -3.65 -10.54
N GLU A 365 6.40 -2.95 -9.41
CA GLU A 365 7.43 -2.05 -8.92
C GLU A 365 8.04 -2.60 -7.62
N PRO A 366 9.23 -3.24 -7.67
CA PRO A 366 9.82 -3.93 -6.50
C PRO A 366 10.06 -3.04 -5.27
N ALA A 367 10.16 -1.72 -5.47
CA ALA A 367 10.32 -0.75 -4.39
C ALA A 367 9.08 -0.65 -3.50
N ARG A 368 7.87 -0.82 -4.06
CA ARG A 368 6.59 -0.70 -3.33
C ARG A 368 5.73 -1.96 -3.33
N MET A 369 6.06 -2.98 -4.11
CA MET A 369 5.29 -4.22 -4.23
C MET A 369 6.11 -5.45 -3.81
N GLU A 370 5.41 -6.45 -3.29
CA GLU A 370 5.91 -7.77 -2.92
C GLU A 370 5.06 -8.84 -3.61
N CYS A 371 5.71 -9.74 -4.34
CA CYS A 371 5.05 -10.75 -5.15
C CYS A 371 4.83 -12.04 -4.35
N LEU A 372 3.57 -12.45 -4.18
CA LEU A 372 3.22 -13.67 -3.44
C LEU A 372 3.56 -14.95 -4.22
N ASN A 373 3.50 -14.92 -5.55
CA ASN A 373 3.80 -16.06 -6.43
C ASN A 373 5.16 -15.90 -7.13
N MET A 374 6.16 -15.35 -6.44
CA MET A 374 7.48 -15.09 -7.05
C MET A 374 8.14 -16.36 -7.60
N THR A 375 8.06 -17.48 -6.87
CA THR A 375 8.62 -18.76 -7.32
C THR A 375 8.01 -19.20 -8.65
N ASP A 376 6.69 -19.16 -8.75
CA ASP A 376 5.93 -19.48 -9.97
C ASP A 376 6.28 -18.55 -11.13
N MET A 377 6.41 -17.24 -10.86
CA MET A 377 6.85 -16.26 -11.87
C MET A 377 8.26 -16.56 -12.41
N LEU A 378 9.19 -16.98 -11.55
CA LEU A 378 10.54 -17.34 -11.95
C LEU A 378 10.59 -18.66 -12.72
N GLU A 379 9.82 -19.65 -12.32
CA GLU A 379 9.72 -20.96 -12.98
C GLU A 379 9.14 -20.84 -14.39
N HIS A 380 8.12 -19.99 -14.56
CA HIS A 380 7.43 -19.79 -15.84
C HIS A 380 7.90 -18.56 -16.61
N SER A 381 9.08 -18.03 -16.27
CA SER A 381 9.64 -16.82 -16.89
C SER A 381 9.76 -16.98 -18.42
N PRO A 382 9.32 -15.99 -19.21
CA PRO A 382 9.49 -16.01 -20.67
C PRO A 382 10.92 -15.68 -21.11
N TYR A 383 11.81 -15.38 -20.16
CA TYR A 383 13.20 -15.03 -20.41
C TYR A 383 14.09 -16.27 -20.33
N VAL A 384 14.82 -16.55 -21.40
CA VAL A 384 15.79 -17.66 -21.48
C VAL A 384 17.11 -17.18 -20.90
N LYS A 385 17.62 -17.90 -19.90
CA LYS A 385 18.97 -17.69 -19.37
C LYS A 385 19.97 -18.08 -20.44
N GLN A 386 20.89 -17.18 -20.79
CA GLN A 386 22.00 -17.53 -21.67
C GLN A 386 23.01 -18.40 -20.91
N ASP A 387 23.42 -19.51 -21.51
CA ASP A 387 24.32 -20.51 -20.89
C ASP A 387 25.70 -19.95 -20.51
N ALA A 388 26.06 -18.77 -21.02
CA ALA A 388 27.37 -18.16 -20.84
C ALA A 388 27.43 -17.11 -19.70
N GLY A 389 26.87 -17.42 -18.52
CA GLY A 389 27.19 -16.82 -17.20
C GLY A 389 27.05 -15.30 -16.96
N HIS A 390 26.96 -14.48 -18.01
CA HIS A 390 27.05 -13.02 -17.99
C HIS A 390 26.09 -12.35 -18.98
N GLY A 391 25.31 -13.11 -19.73
CA GLY A 391 24.31 -12.57 -20.64
C GLY A 391 23.06 -12.11 -19.90
N HIS A 392 22.53 -10.94 -20.26
CA HIS A 392 21.19 -10.55 -19.84
C HIS A 392 20.17 -11.60 -20.35
N PRO A 393 19.18 -12.00 -19.54
CA PRO A 393 18.13 -12.90 -19.99
C PRO A 393 17.44 -12.35 -21.25
N VAL A 394 17.28 -13.19 -22.27
CA VAL A 394 16.67 -12.77 -23.54
C VAL A 394 15.23 -13.28 -23.60
N LEU A 395 14.32 -12.39 -23.99
CA LEU A 395 12.92 -12.74 -24.18
C LEU A 395 12.75 -13.70 -25.37
N SER A 396 12.10 -14.84 -25.16
CA SER A 396 11.74 -15.73 -26.26
C SER A 396 10.84 -15.03 -27.28
N GLU A 397 11.15 -15.15 -28.58
CA GLU A 397 10.39 -14.47 -29.64
C GLU A 397 8.91 -14.85 -29.64
N ASP A 398 8.59 -16.12 -29.33
CA ASP A 398 7.24 -16.65 -29.27
C ASP A 398 6.43 -16.09 -28.08
N ARG A 399 7.08 -15.45 -27.11
CA ARG A 399 6.48 -14.97 -25.85
C ARG A 399 6.55 -13.46 -25.70
N ARG A 400 6.62 -12.70 -26.80
CA ARG A 400 6.63 -11.22 -26.76
C ARG A 400 5.41 -10.63 -26.02
N ALA A 401 4.25 -11.28 -26.08
CA ALA A 401 3.05 -10.88 -25.35
C ALA A 401 3.18 -11.00 -23.82
N ASP A 402 4.13 -11.81 -23.33
CA ASP A 402 4.35 -12.11 -21.92
C ASP A 402 5.50 -11.30 -21.31
N SER A 403 6.01 -10.29 -22.02
CA SER A 403 7.26 -9.59 -21.70
C SER A 403 7.32 -8.94 -20.31
N GLN A 404 6.20 -8.60 -19.68
CA GLN A 404 6.15 -7.86 -18.43
C GLN A 404 5.53 -8.68 -17.30
N ALA A 405 6.04 -8.47 -16.09
CA ALA A 405 5.41 -8.97 -14.87
C ALA A 405 4.34 -7.96 -14.42
N ILE A 406 3.07 -8.30 -14.65
CA ILE A 406 1.94 -7.42 -14.39
C ILE A 406 1.11 -7.92 -13.20
N VAL A 407 0.53 -6.98 -12.45
CA VAL A 407 -0.32 -7.28 -11.30
C VAL A 407 -1.63 -7.90 -11.79
N GLN A 408 -1.86 -9.18 -11.47
CA GLN A 408 -3.12 -9.85 -11.72
C GLN A 408 -4.11 -9.66 -10.57
N ILE A 409 -3.64 -9.74 -9.32
CA ILE A 409 -4.47 -9.59 -8.11
C ILE A 409 -3.76 -8.65 -7.12
N VAL A 410 -4.46 -7.63 -6.65
CA VAL A 410 -4.00 -6.75 -5.57
C VAL A 410 -4.40 -7.36 -4.22
N CYS A 411 -3.49 -8.08 -3.57
CA CYS A 411 -3.78 -8.88 -2.38
C CYS A 411 -3.82 -8.06 -1.08
N PHE A 412 -2.94 -7.08 -0.93
CA PHE A 412 -2.93 -6.22 0.25
C PHE A 412 -2.35 -4.85 -0.08
N PRO A 413 -2.96 -3.74 0.37
CA PRO A 413 -2.46 -2.40 0.06
C PRO A 413 -1.13 -2.11 0.77
N GLY A 414 -0.25 -1.36 0.11
CA GLY A 414 0.97 -0.85 0.74
C GLY A 414 0.68 0.27 1.74
N LEU A 415 1.59 0.51 2.68
CA LEU A 415 1.50 1.58 3.67
C LEU A 415 2.78 2.41 3.66
N VAL A 416 2.62 3.73 3.54
CA VAL A 416 3.70 4.71 3.57
C VAL A 416 3.48 5.68 4.74
N ALA A 417 4.57 6.00 5.43
CA ALA A 417 4.61 7.00 6.49
C ALA A 417 5.31 8.26 5.98
N TYR A 418 4.64 9.40 6.11
CA TYR A 418 5.22 10.72 5.91
C TYR A 418 5.49 11.38 7.26
N ARG A 419 6.66 12.00 7.43
CA ARG A 419 7.06 12.75 8.63
C ARG A 419 7.61 14.12 8.24
N LYS A 420 7.39 15.13 9.10
CA LYS A 420 7.99 16.46 8.92
C LYS A 420 9.50 16.39 9.16
N GLY A 421 10.25 17.09 8.32
CA GLY A 421 11.70 17.17 8.33
C GLY A 421 12.40 16.02 7.60
N GLY A 422 13.56 16.30 7.02
CA GLY A 422 14.37 15.33 6.29
C GLY A 422 15.14 14.33 7.17
N GLY A 423 15.10 14.49 8.50
CA GLY A 423 15.67 13.53 9.46
C GLY A 423 17.20 13.39 9.38
N GLY A 424 17.72 12.29 9.89
CA GLY A 424 19.16 11.98 9.85
C GLY A 424 19.73 11.91 8.43
N LEU A 425 18.95 11.36 7.48
CA LEU A 425 19.36 11.27 6.08
C LEU A 425 19.59 12.65 5.46
N ALA A 426 18.64 13.59 5.60
CA ALA A 426 18.84 14.93 5.08
C ALA A 426 19.99 15.66 5.76
N LYS A 427 20.17 15.50 7.08
CA LYS A 427 21.35 16.06 7.78
C LYS A 427 22.65 15.52 7.19
N HIS A 428 22.72 14.21 6.94
CA HIS A 428 23.89 13.58 6.35
C HIS A 428 24.13 14.03 4.90
N THR A 429 23.08 14.09 4.09
CA THR A 429 23.16 14.56 2.69
C THR A 429 23.60 16.02 2.63
N LEU A 430 23.01 16.90 3.43
CA LEU A 430 23.38 18.32 3.51
C LEU A 430 24.82 18.51 4.03
N ALA A 431 25.24 17.71 5.02
CA ALA A 431 26.61 17.74 5.51
C ALA A 431 27.62 17.26 4.44
N ARG A 432 27.23 16.30 3.59
CA ARG A 432 28.04 15.84 2.46
C ARG A 432 28.08 16.86 1.33
N GLU A 433 26.95 17.48 1.00
CA GLU A 433 26.86 18.57 0.02
C GLU A 433 27.76 19.75 0.42
N GLY A 434 27.72 20.18 1.69
CA GLY A 434 28.58 21.25 2.19
C GLY A 434 30.08 20.92 2.21
N ARG A 435 30.48 19.66 2.06
CA ARG A 435 31.87 19.20 2.00
C ARG A 435 32.37 18.92 0.59
N ARG A 436 31.49 18.87 -0.42
CA ARG A 436 31.92 18.53 -1.79
C ARG A 436 32.69 19.71 -2.40
N PRO A 437 33.93 19.49 -2.89
CA PRO A 437 34.58 20.46 -3.75
C PRO A 437 33.79 20.63 -5.06
N SER A 438 34.05 21.74 -5.75
CA SER A 438 33.40 22.29 -6.95
C SER A 438 33.36 21.39 -8.22
N THR A 439 33.32 20.07 -8.11
CA THR A 439 33.30 19.13 -9.24
C THR A 439 31.90 18.70 -9.67
N ALA A 440 30.84 19.22 -9.06
CA ALA A 440 29.48 18.98 -9.55
C ALA A 440 29.31 19.55 -10.97
N PRO A 441 28.50 18.94 -11.85
CA PRO A 441 28.18 19.50 -13.16
C PRO A 441 27.68 20.97 -13.07
N PRO A 442 27.96 21.84 -14.08
CA PRO A 442 27.68 23.27 -14.00
C PRO A 442 26.20 23.63 -13.73
N ASP A 443 25.28 22.82 -14.21
CA ASP A 443 23.84 22.90 -13.96
C ASP A 443 23.50 22.63 -12.49
N VAL A 444 24.09 21.59 -11.89
CA VAL A 444 23.93 21.29 -10.45
C VAL A 444 24.52 22.40 -9.59
N GLN A 445 25.69 22.94 -9.96
CA GLN A 445 26.27 24.10 -9.28
C GLN A 445 25.38 25.32 -9.39
N ARG A 446 24.79 25.57 -10.56
CA ARG A 446 23.89 26.72 -10.78
C ARG A 446 22.64 26.59 -9.91
N VAL A 447 22.07 25.39 -9.78
CA VAL A 447 20.95 25.12 -8.86
C VAL A 447 21.38 25.31 -7.40
N GLN A 448 22.59 24.86 -7.02
CA GLN A 448 23.13 25.06 -5.67
C GLN A 448 23.40 26.54 -5.35
N GLN A 449 23.83 27.34 -6.33
CA GLN A 449 24.06 28.78 -6.19
C GLN A 449 22.75 29.58 -6.20
N MET A 450 21.74 29.13 -6.96
CA MET A 450 20.40 29.72 -6.96
C MET A 450 19.54 29.26 -5.77
N ARG A 451 20.02 28.31 -4.95
CA ARG A 451 19.34 27.90 -3.71
C ARG A 451 19.47 29.03 -2.68
N ASP A 452 18.45 29.87 -2.63
CA ASP A 452 18.29 30.86 -1.57
C ASP A 452 17.94 30.17 -0.23
N GLY A 453 18.95 29.85 0.57
CA GLY A 453 18.75 29.50 1.99
C GLY A 453 19.70 28.45 2.57
N GLN A 454 20.00 28.58 3.86
CA GLN A 454 20.60 27.53 4.67
C GLN A 454 19.53 26.50 5.05
N TYR A 455 19.30 25.52 4.17
CA TYR A 455 18.41 24.40 4.50
C TYR A 455 18.94 23.65 5.71
N THR A 456 18.06 23.42 6.68
CA THR A 456 18.36 22.54 7.81
C THR A 456 17.78 21.16 7.53
N GLY A 457 18.38 20.10 8.08
CA GLY A 457 17.80 18.75 8.00
C GLY A 457 16.45 18.60 8.73
N GLN A 458 15.94 19.67 9.34
CA GLN A 458 14.61 19.76 9.95
C GLN A 458 13.53 20.22 8.96
N GLU A 459 13.91 20.68 7.78
CA GLU A 459 13.00 21.10 6.72
C GLU A 459 12.67 19.93 5.79
N GLY A 460 11.58 20.07 5.02
CA GLY A 460 11.10 19.07 4.09
C GLY A 460 10.17 18.01 4.69
N ILE A 461 9.93 16.95 3.93
CA ILE A 461 9.13 15.79 4.31
C ILE A 461 9.97 14.55 4.01
N ARG A 462 10.05 13.64 4.97
CA ARG A 462 10.62 12.30 4.73
C ARG A 462 9.51 11.27 4.57
N THR A 463 9.78 10.31 3.70
CA THR A 463 8.86 9.24 3.33
C THR A 463 9.51 7.90 3.67
N LYS A 464 8.74 6.99 4.25
CA LYS A 464 9.20 5.63 4.54
C LYS A 464 8.12 4.62 4.16
N THR A 465 8.47 3.63 3.36
CA THR A 465 7.62 2.46 3.13
C THR A 465 7.59 1.62 4.39
N ILE A 466 6.41 1.51 5.01
CA ILE A 466 6.16 0.70 6.20
C ILE A 466 5.79 -0.72 5.79
N LEU A 467 4.99 -0.85 4.73
CA LEU A 467 4.54 -2.11 4.18
C LEU A 467 4.49 -1.99 2.66
N LYS A 468 5.07 -2.96 1.94
CA LYS A 468 4.88 -3.08 0.50
C LYS A 468 3.49 -3.64 0.20
N ALA A 469 2.92 -3.26 -0.92
CA ALA A 469 1.69 -3.88 -1.39
C ALA A 469 1.96 -5.36 -1.70
N ALA A 470 1.13 -6.27 -1.21
CA ALA A 470 1.21 -7.67 -1.59
C ALA A 470 0.40 -7.86 -2.88
N VAL A 471 1.00 -8.47 -3.89
CA VAL A 471 0.40 -8.68 -5.21
C VAL A 471 0.61 -10.11 -5.70
N HIS A 472 -0.35 -10.61 -6.49
CA HIS A 472 -0.18 -11.79 -7.32
C HIS A 472 0.08 -11.32 -8.75
N LEU A 473 1.16 -11.79 -9.35
CA LEU A 473 1.59 -11.38 -10.68
C LEU A 473 1.24 -12.43 -11.72
N LYS A 474 1.19 -12.01 -12.98
CA LYS A 474 1.25 -12.89 -14.14
C LYS A 474 2.21 -12.29 -15.16
N TRP A 475 2.75 -13.14 -16.03
CA TRP A 475 3.41 -12.65 -17.24
C TRP A 475 2.36 -12.16 -18.23
N GLY A 476 2.64 -11.03 -18.89
CA GLY A 476 1.72 -10.40 -19.83
C GLY A 476 2.26 -9.08 -20.34
N LYS A 477 1.36 -8.30 -20.96
CA LYS A 477 1.63 -6.93 -21.38
C LYS A 477 0.62 -6.02 -20.70
N GLN A 478 1.12 -4.96 -20.06
CA GLN A 478 0.25 -3.93 -19.49
C GLN A 478 -0.57 -3.27 -20.60
N ARG A 479 -1.88 -3.08 -20.37
CA ARG A 479 -2.74 -2.41 -21.34
C ARG A 479 -2.34 -0.95 -21.54
N LEU A 480 -2.51 -0.46 -22.77
CA LEU A 480 -2.19 0.91 -23.15
C LEU A 480 -2.98 1.92 -22.30
N LEU A 481 -4.24 1.61 -22.00
CA LEU A 481 -5.07 2.50 -21.20
C LEU A 481 -4.51 2.68 -19.79
N THR A 482 -4.09 1.61 -19.13
CA THR A 482 -3.55 1.67 -17.77
C THR A 482 -2.16 2.30 -17.71
N ARG A 483 -1.38 2.14 -18.78
CA ARG A 483 -0.06 2.78 -18.95
C ARG A 483 -0.13 4.27 -19.25
N GLU A 484 -1.05 4.70 -20.12
CA GLU A 484 -1.08 6.05 -20.67
C GLU A 484 -2.18 6.94 -20.06
N ALA A 485 -3.08 6.40 -19.24
CA ALA A 485 -4.18 7.18 -18.65
C ALA A 485 -3.67 8.46 -17.96
N GLY A 486 -4.23 9.60 -18.36
CA GLY A 486 -3.87 10.91 -17.81
C GLY A 486 -2.60 11.54 -18.39
N THR A 487 -1.95 10.90 -19.37
CA THR A 487 -0.85 11.49 -20.14
C THR A 487 -1.35 12.30 -21.33
N SER A 488 -0.48 13.14 -21.93
CA SER A 488 -0.79 13.86 -23.17
C SER A 488 -1.11 12.89 -24.32
N ALA A 489 -0.38 11.77 -24.42
CA ALA A 489 -0.61 10.75 -25.44
C ALA A 489 -2.03 10.18 -25.40
N PHE A 490 -2.58 9.98 -24.18
CA PHE A 490 -3.98 9.59 -24.01
C PHE A 490 -4.96 10.68 -24.43
N LEU A 491 -4.71 11.92 -24.03
CA LEU A 491 -5.57 13.05 -24.40
C LEU A 491 -5.58 13.29 -25.91
N ASP A 492 -4.43 13.17 -26.57
CA ASP A 492 -4.29 13.29 -28.02
C ASP A 492 -5.04 12.14 -28.72
N ALA A 493 -4.83 10.88 -28.30
CA ALA A 493 -5.54 9.74 -28.87
C ALA A 493 -7.07 9.82 -28.71
N VAL A 494 -7.57 10.34 -27.57
CA VAL A 494 -9.01 10.59 -27.37
C VAL A 494 -9.51 11.72 -28.26
N ARG A 495 -8.74 12.82 -28.38
CA ARG A 495 -9.08 13.95 -29.25
C ARG A 495 -9.16 13.53 -30.72
N ASP A 496 -8.25 12.67 -31.15
CA ASP A 496 -8.12 12.20 -32.52
C ASP A 496 -9.06 11.02 -32.82
N GLY A 497 -9.86 10.57 -31.84
CA GLY A 497 -10.84 9.48 -32.02
C GLY A 497 -10.22 8.09 -32.22
N SER A 498 -8.98 7.89 -31.79
CA SER A 498 -8.24 6.63 -31.98
C SER A 498 -8.90 5.45 -31.27
N SER A 499 -9.08 4.33 -31.98
CA SER A 499 -9.61 3.07 -31.44
C SER A 499 -8.59 2.25 -30.64
N LYS A 500 -7.30 2.65 -30.61
CA LYS A 500 -6.19 1.85 -30.07
C LYS A 500 -6.45 1.26 -28.67
N TYR A 501 -7.12 2.00 -27.78
CA TYR A 501 -7.42 1.51 -26.42
C TYR A 501 -8.57 0.51 -26.39
N VAL A 502 -9.54 0.65 -27.28
CA VAL A 502 -10.65 -0.30 -27.45
C VAL A 502 -10.10 -1.60 -28.03
N ASP A 503 -9.22 -1.49 -29.02
CA ASP A 503 -8.57 -2.64 -29.66
C ASP A 503 -7.67 -3.39 -28.68
N ASP A 504 -6.88 -2.68 -27.87
CA ASP A 504 -6.04 -3.25 -26.82
C ASP A 504 -6.83 -3.90 -25.68
N SER A 505 -8.05 -3.41 -25.42
CA SER A 505 -8.96 -3.98 -24.41
C SER A 505 -9.86 -5.08 -24.97
N LYS A 506 -9.75 -5.43 -26.25
CA LYS A 506 -10.62 -6.42 -26.89
C LYS A 506 -10.39 -7.81 -26.27
N GLY A 507 -11.47 -8.48 -25.89
CA GLY A 507 -11.42 -9.79 -25.20
C GLY A 507 -11.19 -9.70 -23.70
N PHE A 508 -10.97 -8.51 -23.15
CA PHE A 508 -10.97 -8.29 -21.71
C PHE A 508 -12.37 -7.90 -21.27
N ARG A 509 -13.03 -8.80 -20.55
CA ARG A 509 -14.25 -8.49 -19.80
C ARG A 509 -13.97 -8.40 -18.31
N GLU A 510 -14.38 -7.28 -17.73
CA GLU A 510 -14.33 -7.10 -16.30
C GLU A 510 -15.30 -8.05 -15.61
N PHE A 511 -14.94 -8.50 -14.42
CA PHE A 511 -15.76 -9.43 -13.65
C PHE A 511 -17.19 -8.91 -13.42
N TRP A 512 -17.31 -7.60 -13.18
CA TRP A 512 -18.60 -6.95 -13.00
C TRP A 512 -19.45 -6.97 -14.27
N ASP A 513 -18.84 -6.87 -15.46
CA ASP A 513 -19.59 -6.87 -16.72
C ASP A 513 -20.12 -8.28 -17.06
N LEU A 514 -19.48 -9.33 -16.55
CA LEU A 514 -19.93 -10.71 -16.72
C LEU A 514 -21.08 -11.08 -15.78
N TYR A 515 -21.08 -10.54 -14.56
CA TYR A 515 -21.93 -11.05 -13.47
C TYR A 515 -22.78 -9.97 -12.78
N GLY A 516 -22.61 -8.70 -13.13
CA GLY A 516 -23.35 -7.57 -12.55
C GLY A 516 -24.83 -7.59 -12.92
N ASP A 517 -25.13 -7.91 -14.17
CA ASP A 517 -26.50 -7.96 -14.70
C ASP A 517 -27.31 -9.13 -14.10
N TYR A 518 -26.64 -10.23 -13.74
CA TYR A 518 -27.25 -11.41 -13.11
C TYR A 518 -27.94 -11.09 -11.77
N VAL A 519 -27.48 -10.04 -11.08
CA VAL A 519 -28.05 -9.57 -9.81
C VAL A 519 -29.25 -8.66 -10.04
N GLU A 520 -29.28 -7.87 -11.11
CA GLU A 520 -30.38 -6.93 -11.38
C GLU A 520 -31.62 -7.65 -11.91
N ASP A 521 -31.45 -8.70 -12.71
CA ASP A 521 -32.56 -9.46 -13.27
C ASP A 521 -33.17 -10.48 -12.28
N ASN A 522 -32.40 -10.96 -11.29
CA ASN A 522 -32.84 -12.01 -10.37
C ASN A 522 -33.21 -11.54 -8.94
N ASP A 523 -33.02 -10.25 -8.59
CA ASP A 523 -33.52 -9.68 -7.34
C ASP A 523 -34.71 -8.72 -7.58
N PRO A 524 -35.96 -9.22 -7.55
CA PRO A 524 -37.14 -8.39 -7.75
C PRO A 524 -37.29 -7.29 -6.70
N LYS A 525 -36.66 -7.40 -5.52
CA LYS A 525 -36.65 -6.33 -4.50
C LYS A 525 -35.63 -5.25 -4.84
N ALA A 526 -34.44 -5.61 -5.34
CA ALA A 526 -33.48 -4.63 -5.84
C ALA A 526 -34.01 -3.90 -7.07
N LEU A 527 -34.65 -4.62 -8.00
CA LEU A 527 -35.31 -4.03 -9.17
C LEU A 527 -36.48 -3.11 -8.74
N ALA A 528 -37.27 -3.51 -7.73
CA ALA A 528 -38.32 -2.66 -7.17
C ALA A 528 -37.77 -1.44 -6.43
N ALA A 529 -36.66 -1.58 -5.69
CA ALA A 529 -36.00 -0.48 -4.99
C ALA A 529 -35.33 0.51 -5.95
N ALA A 530 -34.68 0.02 -7.01
CA ALA A 530 -34.12 0.83 -8.08
C ALA A 530 -35.23 1.60 -8.83
N ARG A 531 -36.33 0.93 -9.19
CA ARG A 531 -37.52 1.57 -9.80
C ARG A 531 -38.22 2.55 -8.87
N ALA A 532 -38.26 2.28 -7.56
CA ALA A 532 -38.80 3.20 -6.56
C ALA A 532 -37.93 4.46 -6.41
N HIS A 533 -36.61 4.30 -6.42
CA HIS A 533 -35.67 5.41 -6.41
C HIS A 533 -35.78 6.27 -7.68
N GLU A 534 -35.92 5.64 -8.84
CA GLU A 534 -36.10 6.32 -10.13
C GLU A 534 -37.44 7.09 -10.20
N ARG A 535 -38.51 6.57 -9.57
CA ARG A 535 -39.78 7.28 -9.41
C ARG A 535 -39.69 8.48 -8.46
N LEU A 536 -38.91 8.37 -7.39
CA LEU A 536 -38.70 9.47 -6.44
C LEU A 536 -37.86 10.60 -7.06
N VAL A 537 -36.83 10.27 -7.83
CA VAL A 537 -35.98 11.25 -8.52
C VAL A 537 -36.74 12.00 -9.62
N ASN A 538 -37.73 11.36 -10.25
CA ASN A 538 -38.57 12.00 -11.26
C ASN A 538 -39.76 12.81 -10.69
N PHE A 539 -40.05 12.71 -9.39
CA PHE A 539 -41.15 13.45 -8.77
C PHE A 539 -40.76 14.85 -8.26
N ASP A 540 -39.46 15.13 -8.06
CA ASP A 540 -38.93 16.44 -7.64
C ASP A 540 -38.83 17.47 -8.79
N GLY A 541 -39.35 17.15 -9.98
CA GLY A 541 -39.28 17.98 -11.19
C GLY A 541 -40.46 18.92 -11.47
N MET A 542 -41.51 18.94 -10.64
CA MET A 542 -42.67 19.83 -10.84
C MET A 542 -43.17 20.35 -9.48
N THR A 543 -42.90 21.61 -9.11
CA THR A 543 -43.82 22.74 -9.39
C THR A 543 -43.17 24.08 -8.99
N PRO A 544 -43.35 25.17 -9.76
CA PRO A 544 -43.01 26.51 -9.29
C PRO A 544 -44.22 27.12 -8.54
N VAL A 545 -44.05 27.38 -7.24
CA VAL A 545 -44.99 28.17 -6.44
C VAL A 545 -44.89 29.64 -6.87
N LYS A 546 -45.90 30.14 -7.58
CA LYS A 546 -46.05 31.57 -7.88
C LYS A 546 -46.38 32.33 -6.59
N SER A 547 -45.40 33.05 -6.03
CA SER A 547 -45.67 34.04 -4.98
C SER A 547 -46.31 35.29 -5.59
N LYS A 548 -47.59 35.54 -5.28
CA LYS A 548 -48.24 36.84 -5.52
C LYS A 548 -47.76 37.82 -4.44
N ARG A 549 -46.96 38.83 -4.84
CA ARG A 549 -46.79 40.06 -4.06
C ARG A 549 -47.99 40.98 -4.33
N ARG A 550 -48.66 41.40 -3.26
CA ARG A 550 -49.54 42.58 -3.27
C ARG A 550 -48.68 43.83 -3.12
N VAL A 551 -48.97 44.84 -3.95
CA VAL A 551 -48.83 46.27 -3.64
C VAL A 551 -50.24 46.77 -3.34
#